data_AF-A0A914FAC4-F1
#
_entry.id   AF-A0A914FAC4-F1
#
_cell.length_a   1.000
_cell.length_b   1.000
_cell.length_c   1.000
_cell.angle_alpha   90.00
_cell.angle_beta   90.00
_cell.angle_gamma   90.00
#
_symmetry.space_group_name_H-M   'P 1'
#
loop_
_entity.id
_entity.type
_entity.pdbx_description
1 polymer ?
#
loop_
_entity_poly.entity_id
_entity_poly.type
_entity_poly.pdbx_seq_one_letter_code
_entity_poly.pdbx_strand_id
1 'polypeptide(L)'
;MSNERSLQILNAREIPIKSVIVFTDRAEITRNFKVNLKSGINEIQLENVASSIVPNSISVDGKGNATILEVKFEAKPSNPSMDDLDKIKKLKEELKLVQSKFETEKELNGVLNSKLAALNNLLNKFTEKSEKKDEVVIFNETTETSMENLFDFYEKKVLEFNKRLKEVKEQSRLFEEEIQRLQNEINQHTWNNKIKK
;
A
#
# COMPACT_ATOMS: atom_id res chain seq x y z
N MET A 1 12.04 -58.46 -7.18
CA MET A 1 11.13 -57.80 -6.22
C MET A 1 11.07 -56.34 -6.62
N SER A 2 9.93 -55.89 -7.15
CA SER A 2 9.77 -54.51 -7.63
C SER A 2 9.81 -53.55 -6.44
N ASN A 3 10.76 -52.62 -6.43
CA ASN A 3 10.78 -51.53 -5.45
C ASN A 3 9.58 -50.62 -5.75
N GLU A 4 8.47 -50.78 -5.02
CA GLU A 4 7.36 -49.83 -5.07
C GLU A 4 7.88 -48.47 -4.59
N ARG A 5 7.82 -47.47 -5.48
CA ARG A 5 8.06 -46.07 -5.15
C ARG A 5 6.73 -45.42 -4.82
N SER A 6 6.65 -44.74 -3.69
CA SER A 6 5.47 -43.97 -3.31
C SER A 6 5.80 -42.48 -3.28
N LEU A 7 4.96 -41.63 -3.88
CA LEU A 7 5.09 -40.18 -3.88
C LEU A 7 3.92 -39.57 -3.10
N GLN A 8 4.23 -38.68 -2.16
CA GLN A 8 3.24 -37.88 -1.45
C GLN A 8 3.59 -36.40 -1.57
N ILE A 9 2.62 -35.60 -2.01
CA ILE A 9 2.75 -34.14 -2.13
C ILE A 9 1.95 -33.50 -1.01
N LEU A 10 2.59 -32.58 -0.30
CA LEU A 10 2.01 -31.83 0.82
C LEU A 10 2.21 -30.34 0.61
N ASN A 11 1.23 -29.54 1.04
CA ASN A 11 1.34 -28.09 1.03
C ASN A 11 1.70 -27.57 2.43
N ALA A 12 2.87 -26.93 2.57
CA ALA A 12 3.33 -26.42 3.86
C ALA A 12 2.43 -25.33 4.46
N ARG A 13 1.62 -24.63 3.64
CA ARG A 13 0.67 -23.62 4.13
C ARG A 13 -0.52 -24.21 4.86
N GLU A 14 -0.85 -25.47 4.58
CA GLU A 14 -1.94 -26.19 5.22
C GLU A 14 -1.48 -26.86 6.52
N ILE A 15 -0.17 -26.90 6.77
CA ILE A 15 0.42 -27.49 7.98
C ILE A 15 0.57 -26.39 9.05
N PRO A 16 -0.01 -26.58 10.24
CA PRO A 16 0.13 -25.63 11.34
C PRO A 16 1.59 -25.39 11.73
N ILE A 17 1.91 -24.13 12.03
CA ILE A 17 3.21 -23.74 12.55
C ILE A 17 3.32 -24.16 14.01
N LYS A 18 4.37 -24.90 14.34
CA LYS A 18 4.66 -25.32 15.72
C LYS A 18 5.35 -24.21 16.51
N SER A 19 6.35 -23.58 15.89
CA SER A 19 7.14 -22.53 16.53
C SER A 19 7.77 -21.61 15.50
N VAL A 20 8.01 -20.36 15.90
CA VAL A 20 8.75 -19.36 15.13
C VAL A 20 9.80 -18.73 16.06
N ILE A 21 11.05 -18.70 15.62
CA ILE A 21 12.15 -18.00 16.29
C ILE A 21 12.56 -16.84 15.40
N VAL A 22 12.45 -15.61 15.91
CA VAL A 22 12.73 -14.39 15.15
C VAL A 22 14.13 -13.87 15.49
N PHE A 23 14.93 -13.65 14.46
CA PHE A 23 16.23 -13.00 14.52
C PHE A 23 16.15 -11.60 13.90
N THR A 24 17.24 -10.84 13.95
CA THR A 24 17.31 -9.48 13.38
C THR A 24 17.07 -9.44 11.87
N ASP A 25 17.49 -10.47 11.14
CA ASP A 25 17.45 -10.53 9.67
C ASP A 25 16.60 -11.67 9.09
N ARG A 26 16.12 -12.61 9.93
CA ARG A 26 15.42 -13.81 9.48
C ARG A 26 14.49 -14.39 10.55
N ALA A 27 13.67 -15.35 10.17
CA ALA A 27 12.90 -16.15 11.11
C ALA A 27 13.06 -17.64 10.80
N GLU A 28 13.25 -18.45 11.83
CA GLU A 28 13.22 -19.91 11.75
C GLU A 28 11.80 -20.39 12.05
N ILE A 29 11.22 -21.21 11.15
CA ILE A 29 9.86 -21.72 11.27
C ILE A 29 9.91 -23.24 11.37
N THR A 30 9.33 -23.79 12.44
CA THR A 30 9.21 -25.24 12.63
C THR A 30 7.78 -25.70 12.37
N ARG A 31 7.63 -26.75 11.56
CA ARG A 31 6.35 -27.42 11.30
C ARG A 31 6.47 -28.92 11.56
N ASN A 32 5.40 -29.52 12.08
CA ASN A 32 5.30 -30.96 12.27
C ASN A 32 4.16 -31.50 11.41
N PHE A 33 4.41 -32.56 10.67
CA PHE A 33 3.41 -33.25 9.88
C PHE A 33 3.60 -34.76 9.94
N LYS A 34 2.54 -35.51 9.64
CA LYS A 34 2.55 -36.97 9.60
C LYS A 34 2.43 -37.42 8.15
N VAL A 35 3.18 -38.46 7.80
CA VAL A 35 3.14 -39.10 6.48
C VAL A 35 2.93 -40.60 6.64
N ASN A 36 2.22 -41.21 5.71
CA ASN A 36 1.96 -42.65 5.72
C ASN A 36 2.95 -43.34 4.78
N LEU A 37 3.96 -44.01 5.31
CA LEU A 37 5.01 -44.63 4.50
C LEU A 37 4.64 -46.06 4.10
N LYS A 38 4.94 -46.42 2.85
CA LYS A 38 4.86 -47.81 2.36
C LYS A 38 6.21 -48.51 2.50
N SER A 39 6.24 -49.83 2.42
CA SER A 39 7.51 -50.57 2.34
C SER A 39 8.26 -50.17 1.06
N GLY A 40 9.57 -49.94 1.16
CA GLY A 40 10.41 -49.50 0.04
C GLY A 40 10.79 -48.01 0.09
N ILE A 41 11.00 -47.41 -1.08
CA ILE A 41 11.46 -46.02 -1.21
C ILE A 41 10.25 -45.09 -1.29
N ASN A 42 10.18 -44.12 -0.39
CA ASN A 42 9.11 -43.12 -0.36
C ASN A 42 9.70 -41.74 -0.63
N GLU A 43 9.03 -40.97 -1.48
CA GLU A 43 9.36 -39.59 -1.82
C GLU A 43 8.28 -38.67 -1.25
N ILE A 44 8.70 -37.69 -0.47
CA ILE A 44 7.82 -36.69 0.14
C ILE A 44 8.19 -35.33 -0.42
N GLN A 45 7.26 -34.72 -1.17
CA GLN A 45 7.42 -33.39 -1.74
C GLN A 45 6.62 -32.40 -0.91
N LEU A 46 7.32 -31.45 -0.29
CA LEU A 46 6.70 -30.38 0.49
C LEU A 46 6.76 -29.06 -0.29
N GLU A 47 5.61 -28.57 -0.71
CA GLU A 47 5.49 -27.36 -1.51
C GLU A 47 5.17 -26.12 -0.66
N ASN A 48 5.46 -24.94 -1.19
CA ASN A 48 5.13 -23.65 -0.59
C ASN A 48 5.69 -23.44 0.84
N VAL A 49 6.88 -23.98 1.12
CA VAL A 49 7.52 -23.96 2.45
C VAL A 49 7.75 -22.55 3.01
N ALA A 50 8.24 -21.64 2.19
CA ALA A 50 8.29 -20.19 2.43
C ALA A 50 8.53 -19.44 1.10
N SER A 51 8.27 -18.13 1.08
CA SER A 51 8.49 -17.25 -0.08
C SER A 51 9.97 -16.92 -0.31
N SER A 52 10.77 -16.89 0.76
CA SER A 52 12.21 -16.72 0.72
C SER A 52 12.83 -17.71 1.71
N ILE A 53 13.75 -18.54 1.22
CA ILE A 53 14.45 -19.56 2.01
C ILE A 53 15.94 -19.38 1.78
N VAL A 54 16.72 -19.47 2.86
CA VAL A 54 18.16 -19.63 2.75
C VAL A 54 18.42 -21.10 2.38
N PRO A 55 18.98 -21.43 1.20
CA PRO A 55 19.02 -22.81 0.70
C PRO A 55 19.65 -23.82 1.68
N ASN A 56 20.68 -23.38 2.42
CA ASN A 56 21.40 -24.21 3.37
C ASN A 56 20.82 -24.18 4.80
N SER A 57 19.63 -23.58 5.01
CA SER A 57 18.98 -23.51 6.32
C SER A 57 17.88 -24.55 6.52
N ILE A 58 17.66 -25.44 5.55
CA ILE A 58 16.61 -26.46 5.64
C ILE A 58 17.15 -27.64 6.43
N SER A 59 16.49 -27.95 7.54
CA SER A 59 16.74 -29.14 8.33
C SER A 59 15.46 -29.95 8.46
N VAL A 60 15.55 -31.26 8.28
CA VAL A 60 14.43 -32.19 8.39
C VAL A 60 14.82 -33.27 9.39
N ASP A 61 13.94 -33.47 10.38
CA ASP A 61 14.05 -34.56 11.34
C ASP A 61 12.83 -35.47 11.23
N GLY A 62 13.04 -36.77 11.45
CA GLY A 62 12.03 -37.81 11.27
C GLY A 62 11.93 -38.71 12.49
N LYS A 63 10.70 -39.02 12.92
CA LYS A 63 10.44 -39.99 13.97
C LYS A 63 9.72 -41.20 13.38
N GLY A 64 10.25 -42.41 13.62
CA GLY A 64 9.63 -43.66 13.20
C GLY A 64 10.63 -44.66 12.61
N ASN A 65 10.10 -45.70 11.95
CA ASN A 65 10.89 -46.77 11.34
C ASN A 65 11.20 -46.48 9.87
N ALA A 66 11.88 -45.37 9.61
CA ALA A 66 12.33 -44.96 8.29
C ALA A 66 13.64 -44.18 8.40
N THR A 67 14.46 -44.23 7.36
CA THR A 67 15.73 -43.49 7.28
C THR A 67 15.63 -42.45 6.17
N ILE A 68 15.96 -41.19 6.48
CA ILE A 68 16.01 -40.12 5.49
C ILE A 68 17.23 -40.36 4.61
N LEU A 69 17.00 -40.60 3.32
CA LEU A 69 18.08 -40.83 2.36
C LEU A 69 18.67 -39.52 1.84
N GLU A 70 17.80 -38.56 1.53
CA GLU A 70 18.20 -37.33 0.88
C GLU A 70 17.16 -36.23 1.17
N VAL A 71 17.64 -35.00 1.33
CA VAL A 71 16.81 -33.80 1.40
C VAL A 71 17.25 -32.88 0.27
N LYS A 72 16.35 -32.63 -0.68
CA LYS A 72 16.58 -31.70 -1.78
C LYS A 72 15.69 -30.49 -1.61
N PHE A 73 16.28 -29.33 -1.84
CA PHE A 73 15.55 -28.08 -2.01
C PHE A 73 15.56 -27.70 -3.48
N GLU A 74 14.37 -27.44 -4.02
CA GLU A 74 14.23 -26.93 -5.36
C GLU A 74 13.37 -25.67 -5.33
N ALA A 75 13.96 -24.54 -5.70
CA ALA A 75 13.23 -23.32 -5.95
C ALA A 75 12.63 -23.40 -7.35
N LYS A 76 11.45 -24.01 -7.47
CA LYS A 76 10.71 -23.99 -8.73
C LYS A 76 9.94 -22.69 -8.88
N PRO A 77 10.00 -22.06 -10.06
CA PRO A 77 9.03 -21.06 -10.40
C PRO A 77 7.62 -21.67 -10.48
N SER A 78 6.79 -21.43 -9.46
CA SER A 78 5.39 -21.89 -9.45
C SER A 78 4.56 -20.99 -10.38
N ASN A 79 3.91 -21.49 -11.44
CA ASN A 79 3.04 -20.62 -12.23
C ASN A 79 2.04 -19.85 -11.33
N PRO A 80 1.84 -18.52 -11.52
CA PRO A 80 0.85 -17.79 -10.74
C PRO A 80 -0.50 -18.50 -10.87
N SER A 81 -1.14 -18.82 -9.75
CA SER A 81 -2.48 -19.42 -9.82
C SER A 81 -3.42 -18.38 -10.45
N MET A 82 -4.50 -18.85 -11.09
CA MET A 82 -5.52 -17.96 -11.65
C MET A 82 -6.07 -17.00 -10.58
N ASP A 83 -6.17 -17.49 -9.33
CA ASP A 83 -6.54 -16.70 -8.15
C ASP A 83 -5.52 -15.59 -7.79
N ASP A 84 -4.22 -15.84 -7.96
CA ASP A 84 -3.17 -14.84 -7.72
C ASP A 84 -3.25 -13.71 -8.77
N LEU A 85 -3.65 -14.04 -10.00
CA LEU A 85 -3.81 -13.08 -11.09
C LEU A 85 -5.04 -12.18 -10.86
N ASP A 86 -6.16 -12.77 -10.44
CA ASP A 86 -7.40 -12.04 -10.12
C ASP A 86 -7.24 -11.11 -8.92
N LYS A 87 -6.48 -11.53 -7.89
CA LYS A 87 -6.15 -10.67 -6.75
C LYS A 87 -5.31 -9.46 -7.17
N ILE A 88 -4.26 -9.67 -7.97
CA ILE A 88 -3.44 -8.56 -8.48
C ILE A 88 -4.27 -7.62 -9.34
N LYS A 89 -5.20 -8.14 -10.15
CA LYS A 89 -6.09 -7.32 -10.97
C LYS A 89 -6.98 -6.44 -10.11
N LYS A 90 -7.62 -6.99 -9.07
CA LYS A 90 -8.44 -6.23 -8.12
C LYS A 90 -7.65 -5.13 -7.41
N LEU A 91 -6.46 -5.46 -6.89
CA LEU A 91 -5.59 -4.48 -6.24
C LEU A 91 -5.17 -3.34 -7.18
N LYS A 92 -4.94 -3.63 -8.47
CA LYS A 92 -4.63 -2.61 -9.47
C LYS A 92 -5.83 -1.72 -9.80
N GLU A 93 -7.03 -2.29 -9.86
CA GLU A 93 -8.27 -1.52 -10.07
C GLU A 93 -8.53 -0.58 -8.88
N GLU A 94 -8.34 -1.08 -7.66
CA GLU A 94 -8.43 -0.28 -6.44
C GLU A 94 -7.38 0.84 -6.40
N LEU A 95 -6.12 0.52 -6.71
CA LEU A 95 -5.04 1.51 -6.80
C LEU A 95 -5.40 2.64 -7.78
N LYS A 96 -5.92 2.29 -8.96
CA LYS A 96 -6.33 3.27 -9.97
C LYS A 96 -7.46 4.17 -9.45
N LEU A 97 -8.42 3.61 -8.72
CA LEU A 97 -9.52 4.38 -8.13
C LEU A 97 -9.00 5.38 -7.07
N VAL A 98 -8.12 4.93 -6.18
CA VAL A 98 -7.54 5.79 -5.12
C VAL A 98 -6.65 6.87 -5.73
N GLN A 99 -5.85 6.55 -6.75
CA GLN A 99 -5.05 7.55 -7.48
C GLN A 99 -5.91 8.64 -8.12
N SER A 100 -7.06 8.27 -8.71
CA SER A 100 -8.00 9.24 -9.28
C SER A 100 -8.56 10.20 -8.22
N LYS A 101 -8.92 9.67 -7.05
CA LYS A 101 -9.37 10.48 -5.91
C LYS A 101 -8.25 11.41 -5.42
N PHE A 102 -7.02 10.91 -5.29
CA PHE A 102 -5.87 11.70 -4.90
C PHE A 102 -5.61 12.87 -5.84
N GLU A 103 -5.64 12.65 -7.16
CA GLU A 103 -5.44 13.73 -8.14
C GLU A 103 -6.58 14.76 -8.07
N THR A 104 -7.82 14.33 -7.82
CA THR A 104 -8.97 15.22 -7.64
C THR A 104 -8.78 16.15 -6.43
N GLU A 105 -8.29 15.62 -5.31
CA GLU A 105 -7.97 16.43 -4.11
C GLU A 105 -6.81 17.40 -4.38
N LYS A 106 -5.80 16.97 -5.12
CA LYS A 106 -4.66 17.81 -5.49
C LYS A 106 -5.06 18.95 -6.43
N GLU A 107 -5.94 18.70 -7.40
CA GLU A 107 -6.54 19.74 -8.24
C GLU A 107 -7.34 20.74 -7.38
N LEU A 108 -8.17 20.24 -6.46
CA LEU A 108 -8.95 21.08 -5.56
C LEU A 108 -8.06 21.95 -4.67
N ASN A 109 -6.96 21.42 -4.16
CA ASN A 109 -5.93 22.18 -3.44
C ASN A 109 -5.37 23.32 -4.31
N GLY A 110 -5.02 23.03 -5.57
CA GLY A 110 -4.55 24.05 -6.52
C GLY A 110 -5.58 25.16 -6.76
N VAL A 111 -6.85 24.80 -6.94
CA VAL A 111 -7.95 25.76 -7.10
C VAL A 111 -8.13 26.64 -5.88
N LEU A 112 -8.10 26.06 -4.66
CA LEU A 112 -8.27 26.82 -3.41
C LEU A 112 -7.12 27.80 -3.18
N ASN A 113 -5.87 27.39 -3.43
CA ASN A 113 -4.72 28.30 -3.35
C ASN A 113 -4.81 29.43 -4.37
N SER A 114 -5.26 29.13 -5.59
CA SER A 114 -5.48 30.15 -6.63
C SER A 114 -6.56 31.15 -6.24
N LYS A 115 -7.65 30.68 -5.61
CA LYS A 115 -8.72 31.54 -5.07
C LYS A 115 -8.22 32.44 -3.94
N LEU A 116 -7.40 31.91 -3.02
CA LEU A 116 -6.77 32.73 -1.97
C LEU A 116 -5.84 33.79 -2.55
N ALA A 117 -4.99 33.43 -3.52
CA ALA A 117 -4.13 34.39 -4.20
C ALA A 117 -4.92 35.50 -4.91
N ALA A 118 -6.04 35.15 -5.57
CA ALA A 118 -6.93 36.12 -6.18
C ALA A 118 -7.56 37.06 -5.15
N LEU A 119 -8.03 36.55 -4.01
CA LEU A 119 -8.57 37.37 -2.92
C LEU A 119 -7.51 38.33 -2.35
N ASN A 120 -6.30 37.84 -2.10
CA ASN A 120 -5.20 38.68 -1.61
C ASN A 120 -4.86 39.80 -2.61
N ASN A 121 -4.83 39.47 -3.90
CA ASN A 121 -4.58 40.46 -4.96
C ASN A 121 -5.70 41.50 -5.06
N LEU A 122 -6.96 41.14 -4.83
CA LEU A 122 -8.08 42.09 -4.79
C LEU A 122 -7.93 43.05 -3.61
N LEU A 123 -7.56 42.54 -2.43
CA LEU A 123 -7.34 43.36 -1.24
C LEU A 123 -6.16 44.33 -1.43
N ASN A 124 -5.05 43.85 -2.01
CA ASN A 124 -3.89 44.68 -2.31
C ASN A 124 -4.23 45.79 -3.32
N LYS A 125 -4.95 45.47 -4.39
CA LYS A 125 -5.39 46.50 -5.36
C LYS A 125 -6.34 47.54 -4.76
N PHE A 126 -7.17 47.12 -3.79
CA PHE A 126 -8.07 48.03 -3.09
C PHE A 126 -7.29 48.99 -2.19
N THR A 127 -6.28 48.49 -1.48
CA THR A 127 -5.41 49.30 -0.60
C THR A 127 -4.43 50.18 -1.37
N GLU A 128 -3.82 49.69 -2.45
CA GLU A 128 -2.90 50.46 -3.32
C GLU A 128 -3.58 51.67 -4.01
N LYS A 129 -4.87 51.57 -4.35
CA LYS A 129 -5.62 52.70 -4.92
C LYS A 129 -5.81 53.84 -3.92
N SER A 130 -5.74 53.58 -2.62
CA SER A 130 -5.81 54.63 -1.59
C SER A 130 -4.51 55.44 -1.46
N GLU A 131 -3.38 54.94 -1.98
CA GLU A 131 -2.06 55.58 -1.85
C GLU A 131 -1.72 56.55 -3.00
N LYS A 132 -2.41 56.46 -4.15
CA LYS A 132 -2.24 57.42 -5.26
C LYS A 132 -2.94 58.73 -4.92
N LYS A 133 -2.13 59.69 -4.45
CA LYS A 133 -2.45 61.06 -3.98
C LYS A 133 -3.36 61.97 -4.84
N ASP A 134 -3.89 61.55 -5.98
CA ASP A 134 -4.65 62.42 -6.90
C ASP A 134 -6.16 62.10 -7.00
N GLU A 135 -6.66 61.06 -6.32
CA GLU A 135 -8.11 60.82 -6.18
C GLU A 135 -8.53 61.11 -4.73
N VAL A 136 -9.28 62.20 -4.53
CA VAL A 136 -9.98 62.46 -3.26
C VAL A 136 -11.05 61.39 -3.11
N VAL A 137 -10.76 60.34 -2.35
CA VAL A 137 -11.77 59.36 -1.94
C VAL A 137 -12.68 60.06 -0.94
N ILE A 138 -13.90 60.39 -1.37
CA ILE A 138 -14.92 60.94 -0.49
C ILE A 138 -15.43 59.80 0.38
N PHE A 139 -14.96 59.74 1.62
CA PHE A 139 -15.48 58.84 2.65
C PHE A 139 -16.86 59.35 3.09
N ASN A 140 -17.91 58.74 2.58
CA ASN A 140 -19.26 58.86 3.12
C ASN A 140 -19.67 57.54 3.83
N GLU A 141 -20.74 57.61 4.61
CA GLU A 141 -21.29 56.46 5.36
C GLU A 141 -21.55 55.23 4.47
N THR A 142 -21.89 55.45 3.19
CA THR A 142 -22.11 54.41 2.18
C THR A 142 -20.81 53.73 1.74
N THR A 143 -19.70 54.47 1.64
CA THR A 143 -18.36 53.93 1.32
C THR A 143 -17.73 53.19 2.49
N GLU A 144 -17.93 53.66 3.72
CA GLU A 144 -17.46 52.99 4.94
C GLU A 144 -18.15 51.64 5.12
N THR A 145 -19.48 51.62 5.00
CA THR A 145 -20.27 50.38 5.02
C THR A 145 -19.85 49.41 3.90
N SER A 146 -19.49 49.93 2.71
CA SER A 146 -19.04 49.09 1.60
C SER A 146 -17.65 48.48 1.85
N MET A 147 -16.76 49.20 2.54
CA MET A 147 -15.46 48.70 2.97
C MET A 147 -15.58 47.62 4.04
N GLU A 148 -16.37 47.86 5.08
CA GLU A 148 -16.62 46.87 6.14
C GLU A 148 -17.16 45.56 5.55
N ASN A 149 -18.16 45.65 4.66
CA ASN A 149 -18.71 44.48 3.98
C ASN A 149 -17.66 43.72 3.13
N LEU A 150 -16.71 44.42 2.52
CA LEU A 150 -15.64 43.80 1.74
C LEU A 150 -14.63 43.09 2.63
N PHE A 151 -14.23 43.71 3.75
CA PHE A 151 -13.34 43.09 4.72
C PHE A 151 -13.99 41.87 5.38
N ASP A 152 -15.25 41.97 5.78
CA ASP A 152 -16.05 40.87 6.32
C ASP A 152 -16.15 39.71 5.32
N PHE A 153 -16.45 40.02 4.06
CA PHE A 153 -16.52 39.01 3.00
C PHE A 153 -15.16 38.33 2.80
N TYR A 154 -14.08 39.11 2.74
CA TYR A 154 -12.73 38.60 2.59
C TYR A 154 -12.35 37.69 3.76
N GLU A 155 -12.54 38.12 5.00
CA GLU A 155 -12.23 37.34 6.20
C GLU A 155 -13.01 36.02 6.21
N LYS A 156 -14.33 36.07 5.97
CA LYS A 156 -15.18 34.89 5.88
C LYS A 156 -14.68 33.91 4.81
N LYS A 157 -14.31 34.39 3.63
CA LYS A 157 -13.83 33.53 2.53
C LYS A 157 -12.44 32.96 2.76
N VAL A 158 -11.52 33.73 3.34
CA VAL A 158 -10.19 33.25 3.70
C VAL A 158 -10.28 32.15 4.76
N LEU A 159 -11.12 32.32 5.78
CA LEU A 159 -11.37 31.29 6.80
C LEU A 159 -11.98 30.02 6.19
N GLU A 160 -12.99 30.18 5.31
CA GLU A 160 -13.63 29.07 4.60
C GLU A 160 -12.61 28.28 3.75
N PHE A 161 -11.81 28.97 2.94
CA PHE A 161 -10.82 28.32 2.07
C PHE A 161 -9.69 27.68 2.86
N ASN A 162 -9.20 28.31 3.92
CA ASN A 162 -8.18 27.72 4.79
C ASN A 162 -8.69 26.46 5.51
N LYS A 163 -9.95 26.47 5.96
CA LYS A 163 -10.57 25.27 6.53
C LYS A 163 -10.60 24.14 5.51
N ARG A 164 -11.09 24.42 4.30
CA ARG A 164 -11.17 23.42 3.22
C ARG A 164 -9.78 22.94 2.78
N LEU A 165 -8.78 23.81 2.74
CA LEU A 165 -7.39 23.42 2.46
C LEU A 165 -6.84 22.43 3.48
N LYS A 166 -7.16 22.59 4.77
CA LYS A 166 -6.76 21.63 5.80
C LYS A 166 -7.42 20.27 5.57
N GLU A 167 -8.72 20.26 5.26
CA GLU A 167 -9.48 19.04 4.96
C GLU A 167 -8.90 18.31 3.73
N VAL A 168 -8.67 19.04 2.64
CA VAL A 168 -8.09 18.51 1.39
C VAL A 168 -6.69 17.94 1.60
N LYS A 169 -5.84 18.63 2.38
CA LYS A 169 -4.49 18.14 2.71
C LYS A 169 -4.55 16.83 3.49
N GLU A 170 -5.46 16.73 4.45
CA GLU A 170 -5.62 15.50 5.23
C GLU A 170 -6.14 14.35 4.36
N GLN A 171 -7.13 14.59 3.49
CA GLN A 171 -7.60 13.57 2.54
C GLN A 171 -6.50 13.14 1.57
N SER A 172 -5.71 14.09 1.06
CA SER A 172 -4.57 13.78 0.19
C SER A 172 -3.55 12.90 0.90
N ARG A 173 -3.23 13.17 2.18
CA ARG A 173 -2.33 12.35 3.00
C ARG A 173 -2.86 10.92 3.15
N LEU A 174 -4.14 10.77 3.48
CA LEU A 174 -4.78 9.45 3.63
C LEU A 174 -4.76 8.65 2.33
N PHE A 175 -5.06 9.28 1.19
CA PHE A 175 -4.99 8.60 -0.11
C PHE A 175 -3.55 8.25 -0.50
N GLU A 176 -2.56 9.08 -0.17
CA GLU A 176 -1.15 8.78 -0.41
C GLU A 176 -0.67 7.57 0.39
N GLU A 177 -1.03 7.50 1.68
CA GLU A 177 -0.75 6.33 2.53
C GLU A 177 -1.39 5.05 1.98
N GLU A 178 -2.62 5.16 1.50
CA GLU A 178 -3.35 4.04 0.89
C GLU A 178 -2.72 3.59 -0.45
N ILE A 179 -2.29 4.54 -1.29
CA ILE A 179 -1.55 4.26 -2.52
C ILE A 179 -0.26 3.49 -2.21
N GLN A 180 0.50 3.92 -1.19
CA GLN A 180 1.73 3.24 -0.78
C GLN A 180 1.44 1.82 -0.28
N ARG A 181 0.38 1.65 0.53
CA ARG A 181 -0.06 0.34 1.02
C ARG A 181 -0.38 -0.62 -0.14
N LEU A 182 -1.22 -0.18 -1.08
CA LEU A 182 -1.62 -0.97 -2.26
C LEU A 182 -0.43 -1.27 -3.18
N GLN A 183 0.48 -0.32 -3.38
CA GLN A 183 1.70 -0.54 -4.16
C GLN A 183 2.61 -1.59 -3.51
N ASN A 184 2.78 -1.54 -2.19
CA ASN A 184 3.55 -2.54 -1.45
C ASN A 184 2.92 -3.93 -1.56
N GLU A 185 1.60 -4.03 -1.44
CA GLU A 185 0.86 -5.30 -1.58
C GLU A 185 1.00 -5.86 -3.01
N ILE A 186 0.83 -5.03 -4.04
CA ILE A 186 1.05 -5.43 -5.44
C ILE A 186 2.50 -5.88 -5.65
N ASN A 187 3.48 -5.17 -5.10
CA ASN A 187 4.89 -5.54 -5.22
C ASN A 187 5.19 -6.89 -4.57
N GLN A 188 4.63 -7.16 -3.38
CA GLN A 188 4.77 -8.47 -2.74
C GLN A 188 4.15 -9.58 -3.59
N HIS A 189 2.94 -9.39 -4.11
CA HIS A 189 2.27 -10.38 -4.96
C HIS A 189 2.97 -10.57 -6.32
N THR A 190 3.48 -9.50 -6.93
CA THR A 190 4.20 -9.58 -8.21
C THR A 190 5.60 -10.15 -8.08
N TRP A 191 6.33 -9.85 -6.99
CA TRP A 191 7.62 -10.47 -6.69
C TRP A 191 7.47 -11.96 -6.44
N ASN A 192 6.47 -12.34 -5.62
CA ASN A 192 6.06 -13.73 -5.47
C ASN A 192 5.74 -14.37 -6.82
N ASN A 193 5.11 -13.66 -7.76
CA ASN A 193 4.79 -14.16 -9.11
C ASN A 193 5.94 -14.14 -10.14
N LYS A 194 7.03 -13.39 -9.91
CA LYS A 194 8.21 -13.36 -10.80
C LYS A 194 9.25 -14.43 -10.44
N ILE A 195 9.42 -14.74 -9.16
CA ILE A 195 10.20 -15.91 -8.70
C ILE A 195 9.56 -17.21 -9.20
N LYS A 196 8.28 -17.10 -9.54
CA LYS A 196 7.34 -18.07 -10.05
C LYS A 196 7.39 -18.29 -11.59
N LYS A 197 8.26 -17.60 -12.33
CA LYS A 197 8.59 -17.87 -13.76
C LYS A 197 10.04 -18.30 -13.95
#